data_AF-C5EXU5-F1
#
_entry.id   AF-C5EXU5-F1
#
_cell.length_a   1.000
_cell.length_b   1.000
_cell.length_c   1.000
_cell.angle_alpha   90.00
_cell.angle_beta   90.00
_cell.angle_gamma   90.00
#
_symmetry.space_group_name_H-M   'P 1'
#
loop_
_entity.id
_entity.type
_entity.pdbx_description
1 polymer ?
#
loop_
_entity_poly.entity_id
_entity_poly.type
_entity_poly.pdbx_seq_one_letter_code
_entity_poly.pdbx_strand_id
1 'polypeptide(L)'
;MKKFITFLWITSQFSFACMSDTDCNLGYQCLKNMYEWEGQCIKAVDEFGIQNFNEPRNNYGPKIESGCNFDTDCPLGFKCDSYSKECVR
;
A
#
# COMPACT_ATOMS: atom_id res chain seq x y z
N MET A 1 12.29 50.00 -0.65
CA MET A 1 12.98 48.72 -0.87
C MET A 1 12.04 47.60 -0.44
N LYS A 2 11.34 46.97 -1.41
CA LYS A 2 10.29 45.96 -1.17
C LYS A 2 10.96 44.59 -0.98
N LYS A 3 10.91 44.03 0.22
CA LYS A 3 11.30 42.63 0.47
C LYS A 3 10.05 41.78 0.42
N PHE A 4 9.81 41.15 -0.74
CA PHE A 4 8.82 40.08 -0.86
C PHE A 4 9.45 38.79 -0.34
N ILE A 5 9.01 38.33 0.83
CA ILE A 5 9.34 37.01 1.36
C ILE A 5 8.20 36.09 0.92
N THR A 6 8.41 35.34 -0.16
CA THR A 6 7.54 34.23 -0.58
C THR A 6 7.92 32.99 0.22
N PHE A 7 7.15 32.67 1.25
CA PHE A 7 7.28 31.42 1.99
C PHE A 7 6.65 30.29 1.17
N LEU A 8 7.48 29.34 0.74
CA LEU A 8 7.07 28.10 0.05
C LEU A 8 6.10 27.31 0.93
N TRP A 9 4.92 27.02 0.39
CA TRP A 9 4.03 25.99 0.94
C TRP A 9 4.62 24.62 0.61
N ILE A 10 5.20 23.97 1.63
CA ILE A 10 5.55 22.55 1.56
C ILE A 10 4.25 21.78 1.78
N THR A 11 3.56 21.41 0.70
CA THR A 11 2.46 20.45 0.79
C THR A 11 3.06 19.08 1.10
N SER A 12 2.99 18.67 2.36
CA SER A 12 3.19 17.28 2.78
C SER A 12 2.21 16.41 1.99
N GLN A 13 2.70 15.59 1.05
CA GLN A 13 1.90 14.50 0.49
C GLN A 13 1.62 13.54 1.64
N PHE A 14 0.40 13.63 2.19
CA PHE A 14 -0.16 12.61 3.04
C PHE A 14 0.02 11.28 2.30
N SER A 15 0.83 10.37 2.88
CA SER A 15 0.62 8.95 2.60
C SER A 15 -0.78 8.68 3.09
N PHE A 16 -1.75 8.68 2.16
CA PHE A 16 -3.15 8.50 2.51
C PHE A 16 -3.24 7.13 3.17
N ALA A 17 -3.43 7.16 4.49
CA ALA A 17 -3.89 6.00 5.21
C ALA A 17 -5.17 5.54 4.48
N CYS A 18 -5.20 4.29 4.05
CA CYS A 18 -6.34 3.72 3.34
C CYS A 18 -7.04 2.71 4.24
N MET A 19 -8.35 2.58 4.10
CA MET A 19 -9.16 1.57 4.79
C MET A 19 -9.66 0.49 3.82
N SER A 20 -9.59 0.73 2.52
CA SER A 20 -9.98 -0.18 1.44
C SER A 20 -9.17 0.12 0.18
N ASP A 21 -9.04 -0.86 -0.74
CA ASP A 21 -8.38 -0.65 -2.03
C ASP A 21 -9.11 0.44 -2.83
N THR A 22 -10.41 0.64 -2.59
CA THR A 22 -11.22 1.73 -3.18
C THR A 22 -10.76 3.13 -2.80
N ASP A 23 -10.00 3.27 -1.71
CA ASP A 23 -9.43 4.55 -1.29
C ASP A 23 -8.14 4.87 -2.08
N CYS A 24 -7.60 3.88 -2.81
CA CYS A 24 -6.39 3.99 -3.60
C CYS A 24 -6.69 4.25 -5.09
N ASN A 25 -5.71 4.82 -5.79
CA ASN A 25 -5.80 5.00 -7.25
C ASN A 25 -5.77 3.65 -7.98
N LEU A 26 -6.25 3.63 -9.24
CA LEU A 26 -6.19 2.45 -10.09
C LEU A 26 -4.75 1.92 -10.19
N GLY A 27 -4.60 0.61 -10.01
CA GLY A 27 -3.31 -0.08 -9.98
C GLY A 27 -2.54 0.02 -8.66
N TYR A 28 -3.23 0.42 -7.59
CA TYR A 28 -2.76 0.37 -6.21
C TYR A 28 -3.73 -0.42 -5.33
N GLN A 29 -3.25 -0.95 -4.20
CA GLN A 29 -4.03 -1.70 -3.22
C GLN A 29 -3.71 -1.18 -1.83
N CYS A 30 -4.66 -1.35 -0.90
CA CYS A 30 -4.48 -0.95 0.48
C CYS A 30 -3.76 -2.04 1.27
N LEU A 31 -2.45 -1.88 1.50
CA LEU A 31 -1.68 -2.79 2.34
C LEU A 31 -1.84 -2.42 3.81
N LYS A 32 -2.53 -3.29 4.56
CA LYS A 32 -2.71 -3.19 6.01
C LYS A 32 -1.74 -4.12 6.73
N ASN A 33 -1.26 -3.70 7.88
CA ASN A 33 -0.57 -4.63 8.78
C ASN A 33 -1.56 -5.57 9.47
N MET A 34 -1.08 -6.70 10.01
CA MET A 34 -1.94 -7.62 10.75
C MET A 34 -2.67 -6.89 11.88
N TYR A 35 -3.98 -7.09 11.94
CA TYR A 35 -4.94 -6.51 12.89
C TYR A 35 -5.17 -5.01 12.77
N GLU A 36 -4.53 -4.33 11.81
CA GLU A 36 -4.76 -2.91 11.56
C GLU A 36 -5.94 -2.68 10.61
N TRP A 37 -6.69 -1.61 10.86
CA TRP A 37 -7.81 -1.15 10.03
C TRP A 37 -7.35 -0.28 8.86
N GLU A 38 -6.27 0.45 9.09
CA GLU A 38 -5.69 1.38 8.14
C GLU A 38 -4.37 0.82 7.59
N GLY A 39 -4.06 1.22 6.37
CA GLY A 39 -2.91 0.76 5.62
C GLY A 39 -2.33 1.87 4.77
N GLN A 40 -1.48 1.48 3.81
CA GLN A 40 -0.93 2.39 2.83
C GLN A 40 -1.23 1.88 1.42
N CYS A 41 -1.54 2.81 0.52
CA CYS A 41 -1.70 2.48 -0.89
C CYS A 41 -0.35 2.07 -1.49
N ILE A 42 -0.19 0.79 -1.80
CA ILE A 42 0.99 0.23 -2.46
C ILE A 42 0.68 -0.16 -3.89
N LYS A 43 1.70 -0.30 -4.73
CA LYS A 43 1.53 -0.72 -6.12
C LYS A 43 0.99 -2.15 -6.18
N ALA A 44 -0.09 -2.36 -6.92
CA ALA A 44 -0.64 -3.67 -7.21
C ALA A 44 0.23 -4.36 -8.28
N VAL A 45 0.82 -5.51 -7.99
CA VAL A 45 1.65 -6.24 -8.96
C VAL A 45 1.21 -7.70 -9.09
N ASP A 46 1.52 -8.32 -10.22
CA ASP A 46 1.40 -9.77 -10.41
C ASP A 46 2.61 -10.53 -9.84
N GLU A 47 2.62 -11.85 -10.02
CA GLU A 47 3.69 -12.75 -9.54
C GLU A 47 5.08 -12.47 -10.15
N PHE A 48 5.15 -11.69 -11.24
CA PHE A 48 6.40 -11.27 -11.88
C PHE A 48 6.84 -9.86 -11.47
N GLY A 49 6.02 -9.14 -10.70
CA GLY A 49 6.25 -7.75 -10.31
C GLY A 49 5.79 -6.73 -11.35
N ILE A 50 4.96 -7.13 -12.31
CA ILE A 50 4.38 -6.22 -13.31
C ILE A 50 3.13 -5.58 -12.71
N GLN A 51 3.01 -4.26 -12.83
CA GLN A 51 1.86 -3.54 -12.27
C GLN A 51 0.56 -3.99 -12.95
N ASN A 52 -0.42 -4.38 -12.14
CA ASN A 52 -1.76 -4.68 -12.60
C ASN A 52 -2.68 -3.46 -12.37
N PHE A 53 -3.77 -3.38 -13.15
CA PHE A 53 -4.75 -2.29 -13.09
C PHE A 53 -6.18 -2.84 -12.92
N ASN A 54 -6.31 -3.88 -12.09
CA ASN A 54 -7.60 -4.48 -11.79
C ASN A 54 -8.49 -3.48 -11.03
N GLU A 55 -9.80 -3.72 -11.09
CA GLU A 55 -10.78 -2.93 -10.33
C GLU A 55 -10.48 -3.01 -8.83
N PRO A 56 -10.50 -1.88 -8.10
CA PRO A 56 -10.28 -1.87 -6.66
C PRO A 56 -11.31 -2.72 -5.93
N ARG A 57 -10.85 -3.54 -4.98
CA ARG A 57 -11.73 -4.36 -4.16
C ARG A 57 -12.30 -3.53 -3.01
N ASN A 58 -13.55 -3.79 -2.67
CA ASN A 58 -14.14 -3.22 -1.46
C ASN A 58 -13.82 -4.12 -0.25
N ASN A 59 -12.66 -3.90 0.37
CA ASN A 59 -12.09 -4.71 1.45
C ASN A 59 -11.96 -3.92 2.77
N TYR A 60 -13.05 -3.26 3.18
CA TYR A 60 -13.14 -2.64 4.51
C TYR A 60 -13.01 -3.68 5.63
N GLY A 61 -12.39 -3.27 6.73
CA GLY A 61 -12.16 -4.12 7.91
C GLY A 61 -10.68 -4.32 8.20
N PRO A 62 -10.34 -4.87 9.37
CA PRO A 62 -8.95 -5.11 9.75
C PRO A 62 -8.40 -6.32 8.99
N LYS A 63 -7.08 -6.35 8.79
CA LYS A 63 -6.43 -7.55 8.26
C LYS A 63 -6.38 -8.65 9.32
N ILE A 64 -7.11 -9.75 9.10
CA ILE A 64 -7.16 -10.89 10.04
C ILE A 64 -6.53 -12.17 9.48
N GLU A 65 -6.34 -12.24 8.16
CA GLU A 65 -5.76 -13.41 7.49
C GLU A 65 -4.30 -13.14 7.11
N SER A 66 -3.49 -14.19 7.19
CA SER A 66 -2.10 -14.17 6.74
C SER A 66 -2.03 -14.56 5.27
N GLY A 67 -1.37 -13.75 4.43
CA GLY A 67 -1.10 -14.07 3.02
C GLY A 67 0.15 -14.93 2.84
N CYS A 68 1.09 -14.90 3.80
CA CYS A 68 2.31 -15.70 3.78
C CYS A 68 2.86 -15.89 5.22
N ASN A 69 3.63 -16.95 5.44
CA ASN A 69 4.36 -17.16 6.70
C ASN A 69 5.88 -17.16 6.49
N PHE A 70 6.34 -17.60 5.32
CA PHE A 70 7.74 -17.70 4.94
C PHE A 70 7.96 -17.14 3.53
N ASP A 71 9.19 -16.73 3.21
CA ASP A 71 9.55 -16.25 1.87
C ASP A 71 9.27 -17.29 0.77
N THR A 72 9.31 -18.58 1.11
CA THR A 72 8.99 -19.68 0.19
C THR A 72 7.52 -19.79 -0.18
N ASP A 73 6.64 -19.12 0.57
CA ASP A 73 5.21 -19.04 0.24
C ASP A 73 4.95 -17.99 -0.87
N CYS A 74 5.93 -17.13 -1.13
CA CYS A 74 5.82 -16.02 -2.06
C CYS A 74 6.36 -16.34 -3.47
N PRO A 75 5.86 -15.65 -4.50
CA PRO A 75 6.43 -15.74 -5.84
C PRO A 75 7.91 -15.33 -5.89
N LEU A 76 8.59 -15.74 -6.97
CA LEU A 76 10.01 -15.44 -7.15
C LEU A 76 10.28 -13.93 -7.12
N GLY A 77 11.21 -13.52 -6.24
CA GLY A 77 11.59 -12.11 -6.09
C GLY A 77 10.72 -11.32 -5.12
N PHE A 78 9.71 -11.94 -4.53
CA PHE A 78 8.94 -11.39 -3.41
C PHE A 78 9.44 -11.97 -2.09
N LYS A 79 9.19 -11.25 -1.00
CA LYS A 79 9.48 -11.69 0.37
C LYS A 79 8.23 -11.61 1.21
N CYS A 80 8.13 -12.50 2.18
CA CYS A 80 7.06 -12.43 3.14
C CYS A 80 7.36 -11.36 4.17
N ASP A 81 6.62 -10.25 4.13
CA ASP A 81 6.78 -9.21 5.13
C ASP A 81 6.26 -9.70 6.50
N SER A 82 7.10 -9.55 7.53
CA SER A 82 6.82 -10.14 8.83
C SER A 82 5.65 -9.48 9.58
N TYR A 83 5.31 -8.23 9.24
CA TYR A 83 4.33 -7.42 9.95
C TYR A 83 2.97 -7.46 9.28
N SER A 84 2.95 -7.21 7.97
CA SER A 84 1.76 -7.29 7.15
C SER A 84 1.38 -8.71 6.82
N LYS A 85 2.31 -9.67 6.78
CA LYS A 85 2.05 -11.03 6.29
C LYS A 85 1.52 -11.02 4.85
N GLU A 86 2.07 -10.15 4.02
CA GLU A 86 1.87 -10.16 2.57
C GLU A 86 3.20 -10.41 1.85
N CYS A 87 3.11 -10.91 0.62
CA CYS A 87 4.23 -10.98 -0.29
C CYS A 87 4.50 -9.60 -0.90
N VAL A 88 5.67 -9.01 -0.60
CA VAL A 88 6.06 -7.67 -1.06
C VAL A 88 7.41 -7.71 -1.79
N ARG A 89 7.66 -6.71 -2.64
CA ARG A 89 8.90 -6.57 -3.43
C ARG A 89 9.33 -5.11 -3.53
#